data_AF-A0A938P3H0-F1
#
_entry.id   AF-A0A938P3H0-F1
#
_cell.length_a   1.000
_cell.length_b   1.000
_cell.length_c   1.000
_cell.angle_alpha   90.00
_cell.angle_beta   90.00
_cell.angle_gamma   90.00
#
_symmetry.space_group_name_H-M   'P 1'
#
loop_
_entity.id
_entity.type
_entity.pdbx_description
1 polymer ?
#
loop_
_entity_poly.entity_id
_entity_poly.type
_entity_poly.pdbx_seq_one_letter_code
_entity_poly.pdbx_strand_id
1 'polypeptide(L)'
;MQGKRAFWHDYTGVGFYLITLTTAPRRPLFGRIEEAGVELSPEGLCVLQAWRKMPAFTPQLETSTLCVMPDHLHGILCVRERLPRPLGAIMRGFKSGVTSELRALTGDAGLGVWDEGYHDLIALNPASIHAYHDYILDNPRRYRLKRAHPDLFTRIEALEAPSLPPLPDGWTWTGFGNPFLLQAPWRLAVRVSRSVTEAGLEAMRAEVAAKLRRDAVMVSPFISPGERAMVGLALAMSQARVIVLKGGGFRPLYKPDGRYFDLCAQGRVLILSPYAWTGRQEALTRERCLEMNGLAAGIAAGSGETGGNNAAAR
;
A
#
# COMPACT_ATOMS: atom_id res chain seq x y z
N MET A 1 15.92 -0.94 5.00
CA MET A 1 15.24 -0.46 6.22
C MET A 1 14.76 -1.66 7.02
N GLN A 2 15.53 -2.07 8.01
CA GLN A 2 15.12 -3.07 8.99
C GLN A 2 14.04 -2.43 9.87
N GLY A 3 12.79 -2.90 9.78
CA GLY A 3 11.75 -2.47 10.72
C GLY A 3 12.19 -2.87 12.13
N LYS A 4 12.10 -1.96 13.10
CA LYS A 4 12.36 -2.31 14.50
C LYS A 4 11.42 -3.44 14.89
N ARG A 5 11.98 -4.58 15.29
CA ARG A 5 11.24 -5.73 15.83
C ARG A 5 10.38 -5.25 17.01
N ALA A 6 9.25 -5.91 17.24
CA ALA A 6 8.36 -5.56 18.33
C ALA A 6 9.05 -5.82 19.67
N PHE A 7 9.56 -4.77 20.33
CA PHE A 7 10.32 -4.87 21.57
C PHE A 7 9.52 -5.46 22.74
N TRP A 8 8.20 -5.38 22.66
CA TRP A 8 7.26 -5.88 23.66
C TRP A 8 6.89 -7.36 23.45
N HIS A 9 7.36 -8.00 22.37
CA HIS A 9 6.93 -9.35 21.99
C HIS A 9 7.98 -10.43 22.28
N ASP A 10 7.56 -11.51 22.92
CA ASP A 10 8.37 -12.72 23.10
C ASP A 10 8.36 -13.54 21.80
N TYR A 11 9.46 -13.50 21.05
CA TYR A 11 9.63 -14.22 19.79
C TYR A 11 9.87 -15.73 19.93
N THR A 12 9.68 -16.30 21.11
CA THR A 12 9.48 -17.74 21.28
C THR A 12 7.99 -18.13 21.37
N GLY A 13 7.09 -17.14 21.49
CA GLY A 13 5.68 -17.35 21.73
C GLY A 13 4.89 -17.87 20.54
N VAL A 14 3.78 -18.53 20.85
CA VAL A 14 2.75 -18.97 19.90
C VAL A 14 2.20 -17.77 19.14
N GLY A 15 1.98 -17.93 17.84
CA GLY A 15 1.44 -16.86 17.01
C GLY A 15 1.79 -17.00 15.53
N PHE A 16 1.35 -16.01 14.76
CA PHE A 16 1.58 -15.94 13.33
C PHE A 16 2.58 -14.84 13.01
N TYR A 17 3.63 -15.19 12.28
CA TYR A 17 4.73 -14.31 11.94
C TYR A 17 4.83 -14.21 10.42
N LEU A 18 4.60 -13.00 9.91
CA LEU A 18 4.90 -12.66 8.54
C LEU A 18 6.38 -12.35 8.44
N ILE A 19 7.06 -13.04 7.55
CA ILE A 19 8.49 -12.90 7.32
C ILE A 19 8.73 -12.37 5.93
N THR A 20 9.64 -11.40 5.82
CA THR A 20 10.21 -10.97 4.55
C THR A 20 11.73 -11.10 4.61
N LEU A 21 12.30 -11.89 3.71
CA LEU A 21 13.73 -12.04 3.51
C LEU A 21 14.10 -11.47 2.15
N THR A 22 15.19 -10.71 2.09
CA THR A 22 15.66 -10.09 0.84
C THR A 22 17.07 -10.58 0.56
N THR A 23 17.39 -10.78 -0.72
CA THR A 23 18.77 -11.06 -1.16
C THR A 23 19.66 -9.82 -1.01
N ALA A 24 20.97 -9.98 -0.93
CA ALA A 24 21.91 -8.85 -0.94
C ALA A 24 22.50 -8.62 -2.34
N PRO A 25 22.57 -7.38 -2.86
CA PRO A 25 21.80 -6.17 -2.52
C PRO A 25 20.49 -6.08 -3.34
N ARG A 26 19.56 -7.02 -3.16
CA ARG A 26 18.39 -7.27 -4.01
C ARG A 26 18.69 -7.88 -5.39
N ARG A 27 19.63 -8.83 -5.45
CA ARG A 27 19.91 -9.57 -6.69
C ARG A 27 18.76 -10.54 -7.01
N PRO A 28 18.29 -10.62 -8.26
CA PRO A 28 17.19 -11.50 -8.66
C PRO A 28 17.65 -12.98 -8.77
N LEU A 29 18.15 -13.56 -7.67
CA LEU A 29 18.73 -14.90 -7.64
C LEU A 29 17.70 -16.02 -7.74
N PHE A 30 16.44 -15.75 -7.39
CA PHE A 30 15.43 -16.81 -7.22
C PHE A 30 14.50 -16.98 -8.43
N GLY A 31 14.72 -16.21 -9.50
CA GLY A 31 13.90 -16.31 -10.70
C GLY A 31 13.65 -14.96 -11.37
N ARG A 32 12.60 -14.90 -12.18
CA ARG A 32 12.16 -13.71 -12.91
C ARG A 32 10.65 -13.57 -12.84
N ILE A 33 10.16 -12.37 -13.13
CA ILE A 33 8.72 -12.09 -13.20
C ILE A 33 8.30 -12.08 -14.65
N GLU A 34 7.38 -12.97 -14.99
CA GLU A 34 6.73 -13.12 -16.29
C GLU A 34 5.24 -12.72 -16.20
N GLU A 35 4.53 -12.70 -17.35
CA GLU A 35 3.10 -12.37 -17.39
C GLU A 35 2.24 -13.29 -16.50
N ALA A 36 2.56 -14.59 -16.48
CA ALA A 36 1.83 -15.60 -15.71
C ALA A 36 2.17 -15.59 -14.20
N GLY A 37 3.19 -14.85 -13.76
CA GLY A 37 3.62 -14.81 -12.36
C GLY A 37 5.14 -14.88 -12.21
N VAL A 38 5.60 -15.41 -11.07
CA VAL A 38 7.04 -15.63 -10.85
C VAL A 38 7.45 -16.97 -11.47
N GLU A 39 8.40 -16.93 -12.39
CA GLU A 39 9.10 -18.12 -12.87
C GLU A 39 10.34 -18.33 -11.99
N LEU A 40 10.32 -19.38 -11.15
CA LEU A 40 11.41 -19.65 -10.22
C LEU A 40 12.62 -20.26 -10.95
N SER A 41 13.80 -19.79 -10.58
CA SER A 41 15.07 -20.43 -10.96
C SER A 41 15.30 -21.70 -10.12
N PRO A 42 16.31 -22.53 -10.46
CA PRO A 42 16.74 -23.64 -9.60
C PRO A 42 17.04 -23.22 -8.16
N GLU A 43 17.66 -22.05 -7.96
CA GLU A 43 17.92 -21.47 -6.64
C GLU A 43 16.62 -21.08 -5.94
N GLY A 44 15.66 -20.49 -6.66
CA GLY A 44 14.33 -20.19 -6.12
C GLY A 44 13.55 -21.43 -5.70
N LEU A 45 13.65 -22.52 -6.45
CA LEU A 45 13.10 -23.82 -6.09
C LEU A 45 13.76 -24.40 -4.83
N CYS A 46 15.08 -24.26 -4.69
CA CYS A 46 15.79 -24.62 -3.46
C CYS A 46 15.24 -23.83 -2.25
N VAL A 47 15.07 -22.51 -2.37
CA VAL A 47 14.49 -21.67 -1.31
C VAL A 47 13.08 -22.13 -0.94
N LEU A 48 12.23 -22.41 -1.93
CA LEU A 48 10.87 -22.92 -1.75
C LEU A 48 10.86 -24.25 -0.97
N GLN A 49 11.73 -25.18 -1.36
CA GLN A 49 11.84 -26.49 -0.70
C GLN A 49 12.38 -26.36 0.72
N ALA A 50 13.43 -25.56 0.93
CA ALA A 50 13.99 -25.32 2.25
C ALA A 50 12.94 -24.70 3.20
N TRP A 51 12.10 -23.80 2.70
CA TRP A 51 11.03 -23.20 3.51
C TRP A 51 10.05 -24.27 3.97
N ARG A 52 9.55 -25.10 3.03
CA ARG A 52 8.62 -26.21 3.33
C ARG A 52 9.20 -27.24 4.29
N LYS A 53 10.53 -27.40 4.35
CA LYS A 53 11.21 -28.33 5.26
C LYS A 53 11.40 -27.77 6.67
N MET A 54 11.12 -26.49 6.94
CA MET A 54 11.31 -25.90 8.27
C MET A 54 10.62 -26.69 9.41
N PRO A 55 9.37 -27.19 9.25
CA PRO A 55 8.72 -27.99 10.30
C PRO A 55 9.46 -29.27 10.68
N ALA A 56 10.21 -29.88 9.75
CA ALA A 56 11.00 -31.07 10.03
C ALA A 56 12.17 -30.79 11.00
N PHE A 57 12.69 -29.57 11.02
CA PHE A 57 13.76 -29.14 11.92
C PHE A 57 13.26 -28.40 13.16
N THR A 58 12.01 -27.93 13.13
CA THR A 58 11.36 -27.22 14.25
C THR A 58 9.87 -27.59 14.25
N PRO A 59 9.50 -28.73 14.89
CA PRO A 59 8.13 -29.25 14.87
C PRO A 59 7.07 -28.33 15.48
N GLN A 60 7.46 -27.39 16.35
CA GLN A 60 6.57 -26.38 16.93
C GLN A 60 6.10 -25.33 15.91
N LEU A 61 6.67 -25.34 14.70
CA LEU A 61 6.43 -24.38 13.64
C LEU A 61 5.84 -25.07 12.40
N GLU A 62 4.81 -24.44 11.83
CA GLU A 62 4.24 -24.77 10.54
C GLU A 62 4.49 -23.64 9.53
N THR A 63 4.57 -23.99 8.26
CA THR A 63 4.59 -23.01 7.16
C THR A 63 3.22 -22.86 6.54
N SER A 64 2.81 -21.62 6.28
CA SER A 64 1.57 -21.31 5.56
C SER A 64 1.92 -20.65 4.21
N THR A 65 1.22 -19.58 3.82
CA THR A 65 1.42 -18.87 2.54
C THR A 65 2.88 -18.49 2.34
N LEU A 66 3.37 -18.70 1.12
CA LEU A 66 4.70 -18.31 0.69
C LEU A 66 4.63 -17.78 -0.74
N CYS A 67 5.29 -16.65 -0.99
CA CYS A 67 5.60 -16.14 -2.31
C CYS A 67 7.10 -15.89 -2.39
N VAL A 68 7.79 -16.67 -3.21
CA VAL A 68 9.19 -16.40 -3.58
C VAL A 68 9.18 -15.48 -4.78
N MET A 69 9.80 -14.32 -4.64
CA MET A 69 9.99 -13.30 -5.67
C MET A 69 11.45 -13.39 -6.17
N PRO A 70 11.80 -12.80 -7.33
CA PRO A 70 13.16 -12.87 -7.86
C PRO A 70 14.27 -12.53 -6.85
N ASP A 71 14.09 -11.48 -6.05
CA ASP A 71 15.11 -10.92 -5.15
C ASP A 71 14.73 -10.99 -3.67
N HIS A 72 13.57 -11.54 -3.32
CA HIS A 72 13.09 -11.63 -1.93
C HIS A 72 12.02 -12.72 -1.79
N LEU A 73 11.60 -13.03 -0.57
CA LEU A 73 10.41 -13.84 -0.33
C LEU A 73 9.56 -13.24 0.76
N HIS A 74 8.27 -13.53 0.70
CA HIS A 74 7.30 -13.29 1.76
C HIS A 74 6.69 -14.61 2.21
N GLY A 75 6.70 -14.90 3.50
CA GLY A 75 6.12 -16.14 4.02
C GLY A 75 5.44 -15.95 5.36
N ILE A 76 4.47 -16.81 5.66
CA ILE A 76 3.80 -16.86 6.97
C ILE A 76 4.29 -18.12 7.70
N LEU A 77 4.79 -17.91 8.91
CA LEU A 77 5.12 -18.96 9.86
C LEU A 77 4.06 -18.99 10.96
N CYS A 78 3.54 -20.18 11.25
CA CYS A 78 2.62 -20.41 12.35
C CYS A 78 3.35 -21.16 13.46
N VAL A 79 3.59 -20.50 14.58
CA VAL A 79 4.17 -21.12 15.77
C VAL A 79 3.01 -21.65 16.61
N ARG A 80 2.90 -22.97 16.71
CA ARG A 80 1.82 -23.69 17.42
C ARG A 80 2.13 -23.88 18.89
N GLU A 81 3.40 -24.03 19.22
CA GLU A 81 3.91 -24.24 20.57
C GLU A 81 5.13 -23.35 20.82
N ARG A 82 5.50 -23.18 22.10
CA ARG A 82 6.65 -22.34 22.46
C ARG A 82 7.92 -22.86 21.78
N LEU A 83 8.60 -21.98 21.03
CA LEU A 83 9.82 -22.35 20.32
C LEU A 83 10.97 -22.60 21.31
N PRO A 84 11.84 -23.58 21.03
CA PRO A 84 13.02 -23.85 21.86
C PRO A 84 14.08 -22.74 21.82
N ARG A 85 13.98 -21.85 20.83
CA ARG A 85 14.86 -20.70 20.62
C ARG A 85 14.07 -19.57 19.95
N PRO A 86 14.48 -18.30 20.11
CA PRO A 86 13.79 -17.18 19.46
C PRO A 86 13.70 -17.37 17.95
N LEU A 87 12.59 -16.94 17.34
CA LEU A 87 12.34 -17.05 15.90
C LEU A 87 13.52 -16.58 15.03
N GLY A 88 14.23 -15.53 15.47
CA GLY A 88 15.40 -15.03 14.75
C GLY A 88 16.56 -16.02 14.64
N ALA A 89 16.73 -16.92 15.61
CA ALA A 89 17.73 -17.99 15.53
C ALA A 89 17.32 -19.05 14.51
N ILE A 90 16.02 -19.36 14.41
CA ILE A 90 15.46 -20.27 13.40
C ILE A 90 15.65 -19.67 12.00
N MET A 91 15.32 -18.38 11.83
CA MET A 91 15.51 -17.69 10.56
C MET A 91 16.98 -17.60 10.15
N ARG A 92 17.91 -17.44 11.10
CA ARG A 92 19.35 -17.52 10.84
C ARG A 92 19.75 -18.90 10.32
N GLY A 93 19.25 -19.97 10.95
CA GLY A 93 19.47 -21.34 10.50
C GLY A 93 18.95 -21.57 9.07
N PHE A 94 17.73 -21.12 8.79
CA PHE A 94 17.15 -21.16 7.44
C PHE A 94 18.04 -20.45 6.40
N LYS A 95 18.44 -19.20 6.68
CA LYS A 95 19.30 -18.42 5.77
C LYS A 95 20.64 -19.11 5.52
N SER A 96 21.25 -19.67 6.57
CA SER A 96 22.51 -20.40 6.47
C SER A 96 22.37 -21.68 5.66
N GLY A 97 21.34 -22.49 5.92
CA GLY A 97 21.09 -23.74 5.19
C GLY A 97 20.87 -23.49 3.71
N VAL A 98 20.01 -22.52 3.37
CA VAL A 98 19.78 -22.11 1.98
C VAL A 98 21.08 -21.62 1.34
N THR A 99 21.86 -20.78 2.02
CA THR A 99 23.15 -20.31 1.48
C THR A 99 24.08 -21.49 1.15
N SER A 100 24.19 -22.46 2.05
CA SER A 100 25.02 -23.65 1.81
C SER A 100 24.51 -24.49 0.63
N GLU A 101 23.21 -24.73 0.53
CA GLU A 101 22.62 -25.47 -0.59
C GLU A 101 22.84 -24.75 -1.93
N LEU A 102 22.67 -23.42 -1.98
CA LEU A 102 22.90 -22.64 -3.20
C LEU A 102 24.38 -22.62 -3.61
N ARG A 103 25.31 -22.55 -2.65
CA ARG A 103 26.76 -22.64 -2.94
C ARG A 103 27.11 -23.99 -3.55
N ALA A 104 26.54 -25.08 -3.02
CA ALA A 104 26.74 -26.41 -3.58
C ALA A 104 26.11 -26.54 -4.99
N LEU A 105 24.91 -25.99 -5.18
CA LEU A 105 24.20 -26.02 -6.46
C LEU A 105 24.92 -25.22 -7.57
N THR A 106 25.46 -24.06 -7.22
CA THR A 106 26.08 -23.12 -8.18
C THR A 106 27.59 -23.35 -8.36
N GLY A 107 28.23 -24.06 -7.42
CA GLY A 107 29.69 -24.18 -7.37
C GLY A 107 30.41 -22.93 -6.88
N ASP A 108 29.69 -21.86 -6.52
CA ASP A 108 30.28 -20.61 -6.02
C ASP A 108 30.35 -20.62 -4.48
N ALA A 109 31.50 -20.99 -3.92
CA ALA A 109 31.72 -20.98 -2.48
C ALA A 109 31.63 -19.57 -1.85
N GLY A 110 31.82 -18.51 -2.64
CA GLY A 110 31.77 -17.11 -2.22
C GLY A 110 30.36 -16.51 -2.26
N LEU A 111 29.35 -17.25 -2.74
CA LEU A 111 28.00 -16.72 -2.94
C LEU A 111 27.42 -16.18 -1.63
N GLY A 112 27.17 -14.87 -1.60
CA GLY A 112 26.40 -14.20 -0.55
C GLY A 112 24.93 -14.06 -0.98
N VAL A 113 24.01 -14.75 -0.31
CA VAL A 113 22.60 -14.77 -0.75
C VAL A 113 21.82 -13.61 -0.17
N TRP A 114 21.87 -13.44 1.15
CA TRP A 114 20.89 -12.63 1.90
C TRP A 114 21.42 -11.29 2.37
N ASP A 115 20.53 -10.30 2.42
CA ASP A 115 20.74 -9.04 3.16
C ASP A 115 20.74 -9.30 4.68
N GLU A 116 21.24 -8.35 5.47
CA GLU A 116 21.35 -8.51 6.92
C GLU A 116 19.97 -8.57 7.61
N GLY A 117 19.79 -9.52 8.53
CA GLY A 117 18.54 -9.70 9.27
C GLY A 117 17.35 -10.14 8.40
N TYR A 118 16.15 -9.77 8.83
CA TYR A 118 14.89 -9.99 8.12
C TYR A 118 13.83 -9.02 8.67
N HIS A 119 12.75 -8.82 7.92
CA HIS A 119 11.60 -8.07 8.41
C HIS A 119 10.52 -9.03 8.90
N ASP A 120 9.95 -8.73 10.07
CA ASP A 120 8.81 -9.48 10.61
C ASP A 120 7.63 -8.59 10.96
N LEU A 121 6.44 -9.18 10.91
CA LEU A 121 5.21 -8.60 11.43
C LEU A 121 4.43 -9.69 12.17
N ILE A 122 3.94 -9.37 13.36
CA ILE A 122 3.15 -10.29 14.18
C ILE A 122 1.67 -10.08 13.87
N ALA A 123 0.98 -11.13 13.43
CA ALA A 123 -0.46 -11.08 13.20
C ALA A 123 -1.19 -11.46 14.50
N LEU A 124 -1.90 -10.49 15.08
CA LEU A 124 -2.55 -10.61 16.39
C LEU A 124 -4.00 -11.10 16.33
N ASN A 125 -4.60 -11.19 15.14
CA ASN A 125 -5.97 -11.67 14.98
C ASN A 125 -6.18 -12.38 13.63
N PRO A 126 -7.22 -13.23 13.50
CA PRO A 126 -7.48 -14.00 12.27
C PRO A 126 -7.69 -13.16 11.01
N ALA A 127 -8.40 -12.04 11.10
CA ALA A 127 -8.66 -11.16 9.96
C ALA A 127 -7.35 -10.61 9.35
N SER A 128 -6.36 -10.33 10.20
CA SER A 128 -5.02 -9.93 9.78
C SER A 128 -4.35 -11.01 8.95
N ILE A 129 -4.48 -12.28 9.34
CA ILE A 129 -3.83 -13.42 8.67
C ILE A 129 -4.37 -13.59 7.26
N HIS A 130 -5.69 -13.52 7.07
CA HIS A 130 -6.30 -13.60 5.73
C HIS A 130 -5.87 -12.42 4.85
N ALA A 131 -5.88 -11.20 5.39
CA ALA A 131 -5.40 -10.03 4.65
C ALA A 131 -3.93 -10.17 4.22
N TYR A 132 -3.11 -10.78 5.06
CA TYR A 132 -1.71 -11.05 4.75
C TYR A 132 -1.51 -12.17 3.75
N HIS A 133 -2.28 -13.26 3.86
CA HIS A 133 -2.33 -14.31 2.86
C HIS A 133 -2.58 -13.72 1.47
N ASP A 134 -3.64 -12.91 1.34
CA ASP A 134 -4.01 -12.29 0.07
C ASP A 134 -2.94 -11.29 -0.41
N TYR A 135 -2.38 -10.49 0.49
CA TYR A 135 -1.28 -9.58 0.18
C TYR A 135 -0.06 -10.32 -0.42
N ILE A 136 0.30 -11.48 0.16
CA ILE A 136 1.47 -12.25 -0.25
C ILE A 136 1.25 -12.84 -1.64
N LEU A 137 0.08 -13.43 -1.90
CA LEU A 137 -0.25 -13.99 -3.20
C LEU A 137 -0.40 -12.91 -4.29
N ASP A 138 -0.82 -11.70 -3.93
CA ASP A 138 -0.95 -10.59 -4.87
C ASP A 138 0.39 -9.88 -5.19
N ASN A 139 1.47 -10.21 -4.46
CA ASN A 139 2.75 -9.53 -4.60
C ASN A 139 3.35 -9.58 -6.02
N PRO A 140 3.33 -10.72 -6.74
CA PRO A 140 3.80 -10.77 -8.13
C PRO A 140 3.06 -9.81 -9.05
N ARG A 141 1.72 -9.78 -8.98
CA ARG A 141 0.88 -8.88 -9.80
C ARG A 141 1.22 -7.42 -9.49
N ARG A 142 1.33 -7.06 -8.22
CA ARG A 142 1.68 -5.69 -7.80
C ARG A 142 3.06 -5.27 -8.26
N TYR A 143 4.03 -6.17 -8.21
CA TYR A 143 5.37 -5.90 -8.73
C TYR A 143 5.32 -5.61 -10.23
N ARG A 144 4.56 -6.40 -11.01
CA ARG A 144 4.37 -6.15 -12.46
C ARG A 144 3.75 -4.80 -12.74
N LEU A 145 2.64 -4.47 -12.07
CA LEU A 145 1.94 -3.20 -12.27
C LEU A 145 2.83 -1.99 -11.95
N LYS A 146 3.67 -2.10 -10.91
CA LYS A 146 4.64 -1.06 -10.60
C LYS A 146 5.70 -0.88 -11.69
N ARG A 147 6.18 -1.98 -12.28
CA ARG A 147 7.17 -1.94 -13.37
C ARG A 147 6.57 -1.44 -14.68
N ALA A 148 5.31 -1.77 -14.95
CA ALA A 148 4.59 -1.32 -16.15
C ALA A 148 4.22 0.17 -16.09
N HIS A 149 4.02 0.72 -14.89
CA HIS A 149 3.57 2.10 -14.69
C HIS A 149 4.45 2.87 -13.68
N PRO A 150 5.78 2.98 -13.89
CA PRO A 150 6.70 3.57 -12.92
C PRO A 150 6.34 5.01 -12.55
N ASP A 151 5.83 5.78 -13.51
CA ASP A 151 5.45 7.19 -13.31
C ASP A 151 4.28 7.35 -12.34
N LEU A 152 3.35 6.37 -12.34
CA LEU A 152 2.19 6.38 -11.45
C LEU A 152 2.56 5.94 -10.02
N PHE A 153 3.68 5.25 -9.85
CA PHE A 153 4.16 4.76 -8.56
C PHE A 153 5.37 5.52 -8.02
N THR A 154 5.64 6.70 -8.59
CA THR A 154 6.69 7.62 -8.14
C THR A 154 6.06 8.80 -7.40
N ARG A 155 6.71 9.22 -6.32
CA ARG A 155 6.29 10.40 -5.56
C ARG A 155 6.77 11.66 -6.29
N ILE A 156 5.87 12.60 -6.50
CA ILE A 156 6.15 13.89 -7.13
C ILE A 156 6.30 14.91 -6.00
N GLU A 157 7.51 15.42 -5.79
CA GLU A 157 7.77 16.49 -4.83
C GLU A 157 7.49 17.85 -5.48
N ALA A 158 7.07 18.83 -4.67
CA ALA A 158 6.81 20.20 -5.12
C ALA A 158 5.98 20.26 -6.42
N LEU A 159 4.86 19.54 -6.45
CA LEU A 159 3.95 19.48 -7.58
C LEU A 159 3.26 20.84 -7.79
N GLU A 160 3.42 21.40 -8.97
CA GLU A 160 2.76 22.64 -9.37
C GLU A 160 1.72 22.35 -10.47
N ALA A 161 0.55 22.97 -10.36
CA ALA A 161 -0.46 22.96 -11.40
C ALA A 161 -1.39 24.18 -11.26
N PRO A 162 -1.95 24.72 -12.35
CA PRO A 162 -2.82 25.89 -12.30
C PRO A 162 -4.06 25.71 -11.42
N SER A 163 -4.52 24.47 -11.26
CA SER A 163 -5.67 24.14 -10.41
C SER A 163 -5.32 23.90 -8.95
N LEU A 164 -4.04 23.87 -8.58
CA LEU A 164 -3.67 23.71 -7.19
C LEU A 164 -3.80 25.08 -6.51
N PRO A 165 -4.57 25.20 -5.42
CA PRO A 165 -4.65 26.46 -4.70
C PRO A 165 -3.29 26.79 -4.07
N PRO A 166 -2.97 28.09 -3.92
CA PRO A 166 -1.76 28.51 -3.25
C PRO A 166 -1.76 28.00 -1.81
N LEU A 167 -0.57 27.66 -1.33
CA LEU A 167 -0.35 27.17 0.03
C LEU A 167 0.35 28.25 0.87
N PRO A 168 0.25 28.18 2.21
CA PRO A 168 1.07 28.99 3.11
C PRO A 168 2.57 28.80 2.87
N ASP A 169 3.37 29.77 3.29
CA ASP A 169 4.82 29.72 3.16
C ASP A 169 5.42 28.46 3.82
N GLY A 170 6.34 27.82 3.10
CA GLY A 170 7.01 26.60 3.53
C GLY A 170 6.20 25.31 3.30
N TRP A 171 4.99 25.40 2.74
CA TRP A 171 4.21 24.22 2.36
C TRP A 171 4.37 23.94 0.87
N THR A 172 4.38 22.65 0.54
CA THR A 172 4.52 22.20 -0.84
C THR A 172 3.53 21.08 -1.11
N TRP A 173 2.90 21.11 -2.28
CA TRP A 173 2.14 19.97 -2.76
C TRP A 173 3.08 18.82 -3.07
N THR A 174 2.83 17.66 -2.44
CA THR A 174 3.41 16.39 -2.85
C THR A 174 2.30 15.53 -3.46
N GLY A 175 2.60 14.84 -4.56
CA GLY A 175 1.67 14.00 -5.29
C GLY A 175 2.12 12.54 -5.41
N PHE A 176 1.16 11.64 -5.62
CA PHE A 176 1.40 10.23 -5.94
C PHE A 176 0.25 9.72 -6.83
N GLY A 177 0.55 9.12 -7.98
CA GLY A 177 -0.46 8.70 -8.97
C GLY A 177 -0.46 9.57 -10.22
N ASN A 178 -1.61 9.79 -10.84
CA ASN A 178 -1.73 10.47 -12.12
C ASN A 178 -1.92 12.00 -11.97
N PRO A 179 -0.89 12.85 -12.15
CA PRO A 179 -1.04 14.30 -12.03
C PRO A 179 -1.93 14.92 -13.11
N PHE A 180 -2.15 14.26 -14.26
CA PHE A 180 -3.01 14.78 -15.33
C PHE A 180 -4.49 14.90 -14.92
N LEU A 181 -4.90 14.28 -13.80
CA LEU A 181 -6.23 14.51 -13.23
C LEU A 181 -6.45 15.97 -12.80
N LEU A 182 -5.38 16.73 -12.53
CA LEU A 182 -5.41 18.18 -12.30
C LEU A 182 -5.66 19.00 -13.57
N GLN A 183 -5.71 18.38 -14.74
CA GLN A 183 -6.05 19.04 -16.00
C GLN A 183 -7.46 18.69 -16.46
N ALA A 184 -8.18 17.86 -15.70
CA ALA A 184 -9.52 17.45 -16.06
C ALA A 184 -10.47 18.67 -16.14
N PRO A 185 -11.29 18.77 -17.21
CA PRO A 185 -12.15 19.92 -17.44
C PRO A 185 -13.24 20.07 -16.38
N TRP A 186 -13.65 18.97 -15.76
CA TRP A 186 -14.66 18.93 -14.70
C TRP A 186 -14.12 18.21 -13.48
N ARG A 187 -14.06 18.92 -12.36
CA ARG A 187 -13.71 18.37 -11.05
C ARG A 187 -14.81 18.69 -10.06
N LEU A 188 -15.18 17.69 -9.26
CA LEU A 188 -16.27 17.79 -8.31
C LEU A 188 -15.74 17.62 -6.89
N ALA A 189 -15.71 18.71 -6.13
CA ALA A 189 -15.45 18.62 -4.69
C ALA A 189 -16.65 17.98 -3.99
N VAL A 190 -16.45 16.81 -3.37
CA VAL A 190 -17.49 16.10 -2.61
C VAL A 190 -17.25 16.31 -1.13
N ARG A 191 -18.24 16.93 -0.48
CA ARG A 191 -18.29 17.16 0.96
C ARG A 191 -19.61 16.66 1.50
N VAL A 192 -19.56 15.82 2.51
CA VAL A 192 -20.77 15.28 3.15
C VAL A 192 -20.90 15.86 4.55
N SER A 193 -21.96 16.63 4.78
CA SER A 193 -22.28 17.12 6.13
C SER A 193 -22.66 15.95 7.04
N ARG A 194 -22.30 16.04 8.33
CA ARG A 194 -22.74 15.07 9.35
C ARG A 194 -24.23 15.15 9.66
N SER A 195 -24.90 16.24 9.28
CA SER A 195 -26.34 16.46 9.48
C SER A 195 -27.21 16.00 8.31
N VAL A 196 -26.63 15.38 7.28
CA VAL A 196 -27.40 14.93 6.12
C VAL A 196 -28.29 13.74 6.51
N THR A 197 -29.53 13.74 6.04
CA THR A 197 -30.46 12.61 6.20
C THR A 197 -30.07 11.47 5.26
N GLU A 198 -30.53 10.25 5.52
CA GLU A 198 -30.25 9.11 4.63
C GLU A 198 -30.78 9.35 3.21
N ALA A 199 -31.99 9.90 3.09
CA ALA A 199 -32.57 10.27 1.79
C ALA A 199 -31.73 11.34 1.07
N GLY A 200 -31.23 12.35 1.79
CA GLY A 200 -30.33 13.36 1.24
C GLY A 200 -28.99 12.79 0.80
N LEU A 201 -28.47 11.82 1.55
CA LEU A 201 -27.24 11.12 1.19
C LEU A 201 -27.42 10.30 -0.09
N GLU A 202 -28.57 9.64 -0.27
CA GLU A 202 -28.87 8.92 -1.52
C GLU A 202 -29.02 9.84 -2.73
N ALA A 203 -29.73 10.96 -2.57
CA ALA A 203 -29.84 11.95 -3.64
C ALA A 203 -28.44 12.44 -4.08
N MET A 204 -27.56 12.71 -3.12
CA MET A 204 -26.18 13.11 -3.42
C MET A 204 -25.37 11.98 -4.08
N ARG A 205 -25.56 10.72 -3.67
CA ARG A 205 -24.93 9.56 -4.35
C ARG A 205 -25.35 9.49 -5.82
N ALA A 206 -26.64 9.64 -6.11
CA ALA A 206 -27.16 9.60 -7.47
C ALA A 206 -26.60 10.74 -8.34
N GLU A 207 -26.53 11.96 -7.79
CA GLU A 207 -25.99 13.12 -8.47
C GLU A 207 -24.48 12.98 -8.76
N VAL A 208 -23.69 12.59 -7.74
CA VAL A 208 -22.26 12.33 -7.90
C VAL A 208 -22.02 11.24 -8.93
N ALA A 209 -22.78 10.14 -8.89
CA ALA A 209 -22.68 9.08 -9.89
C ALA A 209 -22.98 9.58 -11.31
N ALA A 210 -24.01 10.44 -11.49
CA ALA A 210 -24.34 11.01 -12.79
C ALA A 210 -23.19 11.87 -13.35
N LYS A 211 -22.56 12.70 -12.50
CA LYS A 211 -21.40 13.53 -12.87
C LYS A 211 -20.17 12.67 -13.19
N LEU A 212 -19.90 11.64 -12.40
CA LEU A 212 -18.81 10.68 -12.64
C LEU A 212 -18.99 9.90 -13.96
N ARG A 213 -20.24 9.56 -14.33
CA ARG A 213 -20.53 8.95 -15.64
C ARG A 213 -20.24 9.88 -16.82
N ARG A 214 -20.24 11.19 -16.59
CA ARG A 214 -19.85 12.23 -17.56
C ARG A 214 -18.39 12.63 -17.42
N ASP A 215 -17.56 11.72 -16.90
CA ASP A 215 -16.10 11.85 -16.80
C ASP A 215 -15.61 12.95 -15.83
N ALA A 216 -16.46 13.43 -14.91
CA ALA A 216 -15.99 14.31 -13.85
C ALA A 216 -14.97 13.61 -12.93
N VAL A 217 -13.95 14.34 -12.49
CA VAL A 217 -12.97 13.86 -11.50
C VAL A 217 -13.44 14.25 -10.10
N MET A 218 -13.68 13.27 -9.24
CA MET A 218 -14.08 13.55 -7.86
C MET A 218 -12.88 14.00 -7.03
N VAL A 219 -13.03 15.07 -6.25
CA VAL A 219 -12.01 15.57 -5.32
C VAL A 219 -12.57 15.48 -3.91
N SER A 220 -11.87 14.83 -2.99
CA SER A 220 -12.30 14.76 -1.60
C SER A 220 -11.11 14.66 -0.64
N PRO A 221 -11.26 15.06 0.63
CA PRO A 221 -10.27 14.80 1.67
C PRO A 221 -10.52 13.52 2.48
N PHE A 222 -11.61 12.79 2.21
CA PHE A 222 -11.86 11.41 2.70
C PHE A 222 -11.89 11.28 4.23
N ILE A 223 -12.39 12.31 4.91
CA ILE A 223 -12.29 12.48 6.35
C ILE A 223 -13.49 11.85 7.05
N SER A 224 -14.71 12.10 6.54
CA SER A 224 -15.96 11.67 7.16
C SER A 224 -16.45 10.29 6.68
N PRO A 225 -17.26 9.56 7.48
CA PRO A 225 -17.90 8.32 7.01
C PRO A 225 -18.73 8.50 5.73
N GLY A 226 -19.43 9.64 5.60
CA GLY A 226 -20.20 9.97 4.40
C GLY A 226 -19.32 10.18 3.17
N GLU A 227 -18.16 10.84 3.32
CA GLU A 227 -17.17 10.98 2.24
C GLU A 227 -16.59 9.62 1.84
N ARG A 228 -16.30 8.74 2.81
CA ARG A 228 -15.84 7.37 2.52
C ARG A 228 -16.88 6.56 1.74
N ALA A 229 -18.18 6.78 1.99
CA ALA A 229 -19.25 6.13 1.24
C ALA A 229 -19.30 6.61 -0.22
N MET A 230 -19.20 7.93 -0.46
CA MET A 230 -19.12 8.51 -1.82
C MET A 230 -17.90 8.01 -2.60
N VAL A 231 -16.83 7.76 -1.87
CA VAL A 231 -15.62 7.16 -2.41
C VAL A 231 -15.85 5.71 -2.73
N GLY A 232 -16.43 4.92 -1.83
CA GLY A 232 -16.82 3.55 -2.12
C GLY A 232 -17.61 3.43 -3.42
N LEU A 233 -18.54 4.36 -3.67
CA LEU A 233 -19.28 4.48 -4.92
C LEU A 233 -18.36 4.75 -6.12
N ALA A 234 -17.52 5.79 -6.06
CA ALA A 234 -16.58 6.09 -7.15
C ALA A 234 -15.60 4.93 -7.42
N LEU A 235 -15.05 4.31 -6.38
CA LEU A 235 -14.14 3.17 -6.49
C LEU A 235 -14.84 1.93 -7.10
N ALA A 236 -16.17 1.83 -7.03
CA ALA A 236 -16.95 0.73 -7.62
C ALA A 236 -17.31 0.97 -9.10
N MET A 237 -17.22 2.20 -9.59
CA MET A 237 -17.47 2.53 -11.00
C MET A 237 -16.21 2.29 -11.82
N SER A 238 -16.31 1.70 -13.02
CA SER A 238 -15.15 1.37 -13.86
C SER A 238 -14.45 2.59 -14.48
N GLN A 239 -15.15 3.71 -14.62
CA GLN A 239 -14.65 4.93 -15.28
C GLN A 239 -14.30 6.07 -14.33
N ALA A 240 -14.70 6.01 -13.06
CA ALA A 240 -14.53 7.15 -12.15
C ALA A 240 -13.05 7.44 -11.88
N ARG A 241 -12.70 8.72 -11.78
CA ARG A 241 -11.35 9.20 -11.48
C ARG A 241 -11.41 10.04 -10.22
N VAL A 242 -10.41 9.89 -9.34
CA VAL A 242 -10.47 10.48 -8.00
C VAL A 242 -9.17 11.18 -7.62
N ILE A 243 -9.29 12.37 -7.01
CA ILE A 243 -8.21 13.09 -6.35
C ILE A 243 -8.46 13.01 -4.84
N VAL A 244 -7.46 12.51 -4.12
CA VAL A 244 -7.50 12.23 -2.68
C VAL A 244 -6.58 13.17 -1.95
N LEU A 245 -7.11 13.96 -1.00
CA LEU A 245 -6.26 14.75 -0.11
C LEU A 245 -5.91 13.95 1.14
N LYS A 246 -4.62 13.86 1.44
CA LYS A 246 -4.06 13.19 2.62
C LYS A 246 -3.59 14.23 3.64
N GLY A 247 -3.97 14.05 4.91
CA GLY A 247 -3.75 15.05 5.96
C GLY A 247 -2.39 15.05 6.68
N GLY A 248 -1.50 14.09 6.36
CA GLY A 248 -0.26 13.88 7.11
C GLY A 248 0.98 13.62 6.26
N GLY A 249 1.00 14.04 4.99
CA GLY A 249 2.16 13.84 4.11
C GLY A 249 2.42 12.38 3.74
N PHE A 250 3.52 12.17 3.03
CA PHE A 250 3.93 10.85 2.53
C PHE A 250 5.14 10.33 3.29
N ARG A 251 4.95 9.22 4.02
CA ARG A 251 6.07 8.48 4.64
C ARG A 251 7.11 8.05 3.57
N PRO A 252 8.37 7.80 3.97
CA PRO A 252 9.35 7.17 3.09
C PRO A 252 8.81 5.87 2.48
N LEU A 253 9.06 5.65 1.19
CA LEU A 253 8.59 4.46 0.44
C LEU A 253 7.06 4.27 0.47
N TYR A 254 6.30 5.36 0.59
CA TYR A 254 4.84 5.30 0.48
C TYR A 254 4.41 4.64 -0.82
N LYS A 255 3.36 3.83 -0.72
CA LYS A 255 2.57 3.32 -1.84
C LYS A 255 1.12 3.23 -1.40
N PRO A 256 0.15 3.45 -2.30
CA PRO A 256 -1.25 3.18 -2.03
C PRO A 256 -1.46 1.70 -1.69
N ASP A 257 -2.46 1.44 -0.85
CA ASP A 257 -2.88 0.10 -0.46
C ASP A 257 -4.29 -0.21 -0.97
N GLY A 258 -4.63 -1.51 -0.96
CA GLY A 258 -5.92 -2.02 -1.41
C GLY A 258 -6.33 -1.48 -2.78
N ARG A 259 -7.60 -1.07 -2.90
CA ARG A 259 -8.19 -0.58 -4.17
C ARG A 259 -7.48 0.64 -4.75
N TYR A 260 -6.87 1.49 -3.93
CA TYR A 260 -6.14 2.64 -4.45
C TYR A 260 -4.90 2.23 -5.23
N PHE A 261 -4.29 1.09 -4.90
CA PHE A 261 -3.16 0.56 -5.68
C PHE A 261 -3.58 0.25 -7.11
N ASP A 262 -4.70 -0.43 -7.30
CA ASP A 262 -5.20 -0.82 -8.63
C ASP A 262 -5.65 0.40 -9.44
N LEU A 263 -6.34 1.35 -8.80
CA LEU A 263 -6.70 2.61 -9.46
C LEU A 263 -5.47 3.44 -9.83
N CYS A 264 -4.42 3.37 -9.02
CA CYS A 264 -3.14 4.03 -9.31
C CYS A 264 -2.51 3.41 -10.55
N ALA A 265 -2.47 2.08 -10.65
CA ALA A 265 -1.99 1.38 -11.84
C ALA A 265 -2.83 1.70 -13.09
N GLN A 266 -4.14 1.95 -12.93
CA GLN A 266 -5.04 2.34 -14.02
C GLN A 266 -4.96 3.83 -14.38
N GLY A 267 -4.15 4.64 -13.68
CA GLY A 267 -4.07 6.09 -13.90
C GLY A 267 -5.31 6.87 -13.46
N ARG A 268 -6.13 6.28 -12.58
CA ARG A 268 -7.45 6.82 -12.18
C ARG A 268 -7.44 7.51 -10.82
N VAL A 269 -6.30 7.55 -10.13
CA VAL A 269 -6.16 8.25 -8.85
C VAL A 269 -4.95 9.17 -8.84
N LEU A 270 -5.12 10.30 -8.16
CA LEU A 270 -4.06 11.16 -7.70
C LEU A 270 -4.23 11.38 -6.19
N ILE A 271 -3.23 11.04 -5.41
CA ILE A 271 -3.19 11.32 -3.97
C ILE A 271 -2.29 12.53 -3.78
N LEU A 272 -2.80 13.55 -3.10
CA LEU A 272 -2.11 14.80 -2.82
C LEU A 272 -1.99 15.01 -1.32
N SER A 273 -0.91 15.64 -0.91
CA SER A 273 -0.78 16.19 0.44
C SER A 273 0.00 17.50 0.37
N PRO A 274 -0.51 18.58 0.96
CA PRO A 274 0.27 19.82 1.10
C PRO A 274 1.19 19.78 2.33
N TYR A 275 1.22 18.66 3.06
CA TYR A 275 1.83 18.56 4.38
C TYR A 275 3.08 17.68 4.34
N ALA A 276 4.12 18.10 5.05
CA ALA A 276 5.30 17.28 5.27
C ALA A 276 4.98 16.07 6.17
N TRP A 277 5.69 14.96 5.95
CA TRP A 277 5.62 13.79 6.84
C TRP A 277 6.42 14.06 8.12
N THR A 278 5.75 14.01 9.27
CA THR A 278 6.36 14.33 10.59
C THR A 278 6.94 13.11 11.30
N GLY A 279 7.05 11.95 10.64
CA GLY A 279 7.56 10.71 11.25
C GLY A 279 6.47 9.84 11.89
N ARG A 280 5.29 10.39 12.17
CA ARG A 280 4.15 9.67 12.75
C ARG A 280 2.85 10.06 12.08
N GLN A 281 1.89 9.14 12.09
CA GLN A 281 0.53 9.46 11.63
C GLN A 281 -0.23 10.15 12.75
N GLU A 282 -0.52 11.43 12.57
CA GLU A 282 -1.26 12.22 13.54
C GLU A 282 -2.77 12.12 13.29
N ALA A 283 -3.55 12.21 14.38
CA ALA A 283 -5.00 12.26 14.28
C ALA A 283 -5.44 13.56 13.59
N LEU A 284 -6.41 13.47 12.69
CA LEU A 284 -6.94 14.65 12.00
C LEU A 284 -7.71 15.54 12.99
N THR A 285 -7.24 16.76 13.18
CA THR A 285 -7.96 17.78 13.97
C THR A 285 -9.12 18.35 13.16
N ARG A 286 -10.15 18.90 13.83
CA ARG A 286 -11.28 19.55 13.14
C ARG A 286 -10.82 20.67 12.22
N GLU A 287 -9.86 21.48 12.67
CA GLU A 287 -9.25 22.56 11.90
C GLU A 287 -8.60 22.02 10.62
N ARG A 288 -7.76 20.98 10.74
CA ARG A 288 -7.13 20.30 9.61
C ARG A 288 -8.16 19.79 8.60
N CYS A 289 -9.27 19.27 9.08
CA CYS A 289 -10.35 18.80 8.22
C CYS A 289 -11.01 19.93 7.43
N LEU A 290 -11.22 21.09 8.07
CA LEU A 290 -11.81 22.27 7.40
C LEU A 290 -10.85 22.85 6.36
N GLU A 291 -9.57 22.93 6.68
CA GLU A 291 -8.51 23.33 5.75
C GLU A 291 -8.48 22.42 4.51
N MET A 292 -8.45 21.11 4.71
CA MET A 292 -8.49 20.14 3.61
C MET A 292 -9.77 20.25 2.76
N ASN A 293 -10.92 20.53 3.37
CA ASN A 293 -12.15 20.79 2.62
C ASN A 293 -12.04 22.05 1.74
N GLY A 294 -11.42 23.12 2.26
CA GLY A 294 -11.14 24.34 1.50
C GLY A 294 -10.22 24.06 0.31
N LEU A 295 -9.14 23.31 0.53
CA LEU A 295 -8.21 22.92 -0.54
C LEU A 295 -8.89 22.05 -1.61
N ALA A 296 -9.74 21.09 -1.21
CA ALA A 296 -10.50 20.27 -2.15
C ALA A 296 -11.46 21.11 -3.01
N ALA A 297 -12.14 22.08 -2.40
CA ALA A 297 -12.99 23.02 -3.11
C ALA A 297 -12.18 23.90 -4.08
N GLY A 298 -11.01 24.39 -3.67
CA GLY A 298 -10.10 25.16 -4.53
C GLY A 298 -9.65 24.38 -5.77
N ILE A 299 -9.30 23.10 -5.60
CA ILE A 299 -8.93 22.21 -6.71
C ILE A 299 -10.09 22.02 -7.71
N ALA A 300 -11.33 21.97 -7.22
CA ALA A 300 -12.51 21.85 -8.06
C ALA A 300 -12.96 23.18 -8.71
N ALA A 301 -12.64 24.33 -8.12
CA ALA A 301 -13.09 25.64 -8.60
C ALA A 301 -12.48 26.03 -9.97
N GLY A 302 -11.32 25.48 -10.33
CA GLY A 302 -10.68 25.71 -11.63
C GLY A 302 -11.31 24.97 -12.81
N SER A 303 -12.43 24.25 -12.62
CA SER A 303 -13.22 23.65 -13.71
C SER A 303 -14.43 24.51 -14.07
N GLY A 304 -14.76 24.62 -15.35
CA GLY A 304 -15.76 25.56 -15.91
C GLY A 304 -17.23 25.36 -15.48
N GLU A 305 -17.50 24.63 -14.41
CA GLU A 305 -18.81 24.60 -13.75
C GLU A 305 -18.62 24.88 -12.25
N THR A 306 -18.86 26.12 -11.84
CA THR A 306 -19.11 26.49 -10.44
C THR A 306 -20.43 25.86 -9.98
N GLY A 307 -20.41 24.55 -9.73
CA GLY A 307 -21.47 23.79 -9.10
C GLY A 307 -21.02 23.26 -7.74
N GLY A 308 -20.54 24.15 -6.87
CA GLY A 308 -20.32 23.82 -5.47
C GLY A 308 -21.64 23.39 -4.87
N ASN A 309 -21.79 22.10 -4.56
CA ASN A 309 -23.00 21.56 -3.93
C ASN A 309 -23.02 21.97 -2.45
N ASN A 310 -23.25 23.26 -2.21
CA ASN A 310 -23.37 23.86 -0.90
C ASN A 310 -24.85 23.87 -0.52
N ALA A 311 -25.45 22.69 -0.38
CA ALA A 311 -26.76 22.57 0.24
C ALA A 311 -26.56 22.65 1.77
N ALA A 312 -26.34 23.87 2.26
CA ALA A 312 -26.58 24.18 3.66
C ALA A 312 -28.09 24.09 3.89
N ALA A 313 -28.55 22.99 4.49
CA ALA A 313 -29.89 22.92 5.04
C ALA A 313 -30.01 24.05 6.07
N ARG A 314 -30.80 25.06 5.74
CA ARG A 314 -31.46 25.91 6.73
C ARG A 314 -32.54 25.10 7.42
#